data_AF-A0A1X7I1P2-F1
#
_entry.id   AF-A0A1X7I1P2-F1
#
_cell.length_a   1.000
_cell.length_b   1.000
_cell.length_c   1.000
_cell.angle_alpha   90.00
_cell.angle_beta   90.00
_cell.angle_gamma   90.00
#
_symmetry.space_group_name_H-M   'P 1'
#
loop_
_entity.id
_entity.type
_entity.pdbx_description
1 polymer ?
#
loop_
_entity_poly.entity_id
_entity_poly.type
_entity_poly.pdbx_seq_one_letter_code
_entity_poly.pdbx_strand_id
1 'polypeptide(L)'
;MNNYILSSIILSYSLLVVAFAYGITNEKMRNNELSRGYLVYLGFILVIEVINHILITFLETKNTHYLYPLYFSGEFLILMSICLKGLKATKKWKMITGLVASYIFIETTILWFIYQDASTGYAKIISHLIIICAVAILLIKNIKEAEKNDPRWFIYGALFLYYSVSLFLFLLMSQLTEQNINIWIINNILSSLLYSSFIYTFYKLIKWRSK
;
A
#
# COMPACT_ATOMS: atom_id res chain seq x y z
N MET A 1 -13.81 4.98 -23.39
CA MET A 1 -12.95 4.88 -22.18
C MET A 1 -11.52 5.15 -22.62
N ASN A 2 -10.83 6.13 -22.04
CA ASN A 2 -9.54 6.60 -22.57
C ASN A 2 -8.48 5.47 -22.48
N ASN A 3 -7.95 4.99 -23.61
CA ASN A 3 -7.07 3.81 -23.68
C ASN A 3 -5.92 3.85 -22.67
N TYR A 4 -5.42 5.04 -22.36
CA TYR A 4 -4.34 5.26 -21.39
C TYR A 4 -4.71 4.87 -19.95
N ILE A 5 -5.95 5.12 -19.50
CA ILE A 5 -6.40 4.72 -18.16
C ILE A 5 -6.39 3.21 -18.06
N LEU A 6 -7.03 2.54 -19.01
CA LEU A 6 -7.14 1.09 -19.02
C LEU A 6 -5.74 0.44 -19.04
N SER A 7 -4.85 0.92 -19.91
CA SER A 7 -3.46 0.45 -19.95
C SER A 7 -2.73 0.64 -18.62
N SER A 8 -2.93 1.78 -17.94
CA SER A 8 -2.31 2.03 -16.64
C SER A 8 -2.81 1.09 -15.54
N ILE A 9 -4.12 0.77 -15.54
CA ILE A 9 -4.73 -0.17 -14.59
C ILE A 9 -4.19 -1.59 -14.85
N ILE A 10 -4.23 -2.03 -16.11
CA ILE A 10 -3.74 -3.36 -16.50
C ILE A 10 -2.27 -3.54 -16.10
N LEU A 11 -1.44 -2.53 -16.35
CA LEU A 11 -0.03 -2.56 -15.97
C LEU A 11 0.13 -2.72 -14.45
N SER A 12 -0.58 -1.90 -13.67
CA SER A 12 -0.50 -1.93 -12.21
C SER A 12 -0.94 -3.29 -11.65
N TYR A 13 -2.07 -3.83 -12.10
CA TYR A 13 -2.56 -5.13 -11.66
C TYR A 13 -1.64 -6.28 -12.09
N SER A 14 -1.13 -6.25 -13.32
CA SER A 14 -0.20 -7.26 -13.81
C SER A 14 1.07 -7.30 -12.95
N LEU A 15 1.62 -6.13 -12.62
CA LEU A 15 2.80 -6.03 -11.76
C LEU A 15 2.51 -6.47 -10.32
N LEU A 16 1.32 -6.18 -9.78
CA LEU A 16 0.89 -6.68 -8.47
C LEU A 16 0.86 -8.21 -8.43
N VAL A 17 0.24 -8.83 -9.43
CA VAL A 17 0.16 -10.29 -9.56
C VAL A 17 1.56 -10.89 -9.68
N VAL A 18 2.41 -10.34 -10.54
CA VAL A 18 3.79 -10.80 -10.71
C VAL A 18 4.59 -10.64 -9.41
N ALA A 19 4.48 -9.50 -8.72
CA ALA A 19 5.17 -9.27 -7.45
C ALA A 19 4.74 -10.28 -6.39
N PHE A 20 3.45 -10.55 -6.25
CA PHE A 20 2.92 -11.51 -5.30
C PHE A 20 3.33 -12.95 -5.65
N ALA A 21 3.15 -13.37 -6.92
CA ALA A 21 3.52 -14.70 -7.39
C ALA A 21 5.02 -14.96 -7.24
N TYR A 22 5.85 -13.99 -7.63
CA TYR A 22 7.29 -14.10 -7.46
C TYR A 22 7.68 -14.20 -5.96
N GLY A 23 7.04 -13.39 -5.12
CA GLY A 23 7.26 -13.43 -3.68
C GLY A 23 6.88 -14.77 -3.02
N ILE A 24 5.75 -15.38 -3.40
CA ILE A 24 5.24 -16.61 -2.77
C ILE A 24 6.02 -17.86 -3.18
N THR A 25 6.50 -17.91 -4.43
CA THR A 25 7.33 -19.03 -4.94
C THR A 25 8.68 -19.12 -4.24
N ASN A 26 9.11 -18.05 -3.56
CA ASN A 26 10.41 -17.98 -2.91
C ASN A 26 10.33 -18.32 -1.42
N GLU A 27 10.80 -19.53 -1.06
CA GLU A 27 10.78 -20.02 0.32
C GLU A 27 11.50 -19.09 1.31
N LYS A 28 12.58 -18.44 0.85
CA LYS A 28 13.36 -17.52 1.69
C LYS A 28 12.54 -16.29 2.09
N MET A 29 11.60 -15.85 1.24
CA MET A 29 10.70 -14.74 1.57
C MET A 29 9.62 -15.16 2.56
N ARG A 30 9.10 -16.39 2.45
CA ARG A 30 8.10 -16.93 3.37
C ARG A 30 8.65 -17.11 4.79
N ASN A 31 9.91 -17.55 4.90
CA ASN A 31 10.51 -17.93 6.19
C ASN A 31 11.03 -16.72 6.99
N ASN A 32 11.35 -15.60 6.34
CA ASN A 32 11.78 -14.37 7.02
C ASN A 32 10.56 -13.55 7.45
N GLU A 33 10.42 -13.27 8.75
CA GLU A 33 9.26 -12.58 9.30
C GLU A 33 8.99 -11.19 8.69
N LEU A 34 10.04 -10.44 8.36
CA LEU A 34 9.92 -9.11 7.78
C LEU A 34 9.55 -9.19 6.28
N SER A 35 10.17 -10.11 5.55
CA SER A 35 9.83 -10.39 4.14
C SER A 35 8.40 -10.94 4.00
N ARG A 36 7.96 -11.77 4.93
CA ARG A 36 6.58 -12.26 5.01
C ARG A 36 5.59 -11.11 5.15
N GLY A 37 5.95 -10.04 5.86
CA GLY A 37 5.14 -8.82 5.96
C GLY A 37 4.84 -8.20 4.58
N TYR A 38 5.85 -8.14 3.70
CA TYR A 38 5.66 -7.67 2.33
C TYR A 38 4.73 -8.57 1.50
N LEU A 39 4.82 -9.89 1.69
CA LEU A 39 3.91 -10.83 1.02
C LEU A 39 2.47 -10.66 1.50
N VAL A 40 2.28 -10.46 2.81
CA VAL A 40 0.97 -10.16 3.38
C VAL A 40 0.42 -8.85 2.83
N TYR A 41 1.25 -7.82 2.69
CA TYR A 41 0.84 -6.55 2.06
C TYR A 41 0.39 -6.76 0.61
N LEU A 42 1.23 -7.35 -0.25
CA LEU A 42 0.87 -7.60 -1.65
C LEU A 42 -0.37 -8.48 -1.79
N GLY A 43 -0.47 -9.54 -0.98
CA GLY A 43 -1.63 -10.43 -0.97
C GLY A 43 -2.91 -9.72 -0.52
N PHE A 44 -2.81 -8.86 0.50
CA PHE A 44 -3.95 -8.06 0.97
C PHE A 44 -4.47 -7.13 -0.13
N ILE A 45 -3.58 -6.37 -0.79
CA ILE A 45 -3.99 -5.49 -1.91
C ILE A 45 -4.59 -6.32 -3.05
N LEU A 46 -3.96 -7.44 -3.42
CA LEU A 46 -4.46 -8.30 -4.50
C LEU A 46 -5.86 -8.84 -4.20
N VAL A 47 -6.12 -9.29 -2.98
CA VAL A 47 -7.45 -9.77 -2.57
C VAL A 47 -8.49 -8.65 -2.67
N ILE A 48 -8.17 -7.44 -2.21
CA ILE A 48 -9.08 -6.29 -2.32
C ILE A 48 -9.39 -5.96 -3.77
N GLU A 49 -8.38 -5.94 -4.65
CA GLU A 49 -8.58 -5.66 -6.08
C GLU A 49 -9.39 -6.74 -6.78
N VAL A 50 -9.15 -8.01 -6.47
CA VAL A 50 -9.94 -9.13 -7.02
C VAL A 50 -11.39 -9.05 -6.56
N ILE A 51 -11.64 -8.79 -5.28
CA ILE A 51 -13.00 -8.60 -4.76
C ILE A 51 -13.66 -7.41 -5.48
N ASN A 52 -12.99 -6.27 -5.55
CA ASN A 52 -13.49 -5.08 -6.22
C ASN A 52 -13.85 -5.36 -7.69
N HIS A 53 -12.99 -6.06 -8.42
CA HIS A 53 -13.23 -6.45 -9.81
C HIS A 53 -14.44 -7.40 -9.94
N ILE A 54 -14.54 -8.42 -9.07
CA ILE A 54 -15.67 -9.35 -9.08
C ILE A 54 -16.99 -8.62 -8.83
N LEU A 55 -17.02 -7.70 -7.87
CA LEU A 55 -18.21 -6.95 -7.51
C LEU A 55 -18.69 -6.04 -8.66
N ILE A 56 -17.77 -5.34 -9.30
CA ILE A 56 -18.09 -4.45 -10.41
C ILE A 56 -18.52 -5.25 -11.65
N THR A 57 -17.80 -6.33 -11.97
CA THR A 57 -18.01 -7.08 -13.23
C THR A 57 -19.13 -8.12 -13.15
N PHE A 58 -19.29 -8.84 -12.03
CA PHE A 58 -20.30 -9.90 -11.90
C PHE A 58 -21.56 -9.46 -11.15
N LEU A 59 -21.42 -8.59 -10.15
CA LEU A 59 -22.55 -8.14 -9.31
C LEU A 59 -23.08 -6.76 -9.71
N GLU A 60 -22.48 -6.13 -10.73
CA GLU A 60 -22.84 -4.82 -11.28
C GLU A 60 -23.00 -3.73 -10.21
N THR A 61 -22.27 -3.86 -9.09
CA THR A 61 -22.38 -2.89 -8.00
C THR A 61 -21.81 -1.56 -8.45
N LYS A 62 -22.64 -0.51 -8.40
CA LYS A 62 -22.25 0.85 -8.79
C LYS A 62 -21.15 1.46 -7.91
N ASN A 63 -20.99 0.95 -6.68
CA ASN A 63 -20.08 1.50 -5.68
C ASN A 63 -19.51 0.36 -4.80
N THR A 64 -18.19 0.39 -4.54
CA THR A 64 -17.47 -0.54 -3.68
C THR A 64 -16.89 0.11 -2.41
N HIS A 65 -17.36 1.31 -2.04
CA HIS A 65 -16.93 2.07 -0.85
C HIS A 65 -17.14 1.30 0.47
N TYR A 66 -17.98 0.27 0.50
CA TYR A 66 -18.12 -0.62 1.66
C TYR A 66 -16.85 -1.45 1.96
N LEU A 67 -15.94 -1.60 0.98
CA LEU A 67 -14.64 -2.22 1.19
C LEU A 67 -13.62 -1.26 1.83
N TYR A 68 -13.85 0.06 1.74
CA TYR A 68 -12.88 1.07 2.16
C TYR A 68 -12.53 1.02 3.65
N PRO A 69 -13.46 0.74 4.58
CA PRO A 69 -13.10 0.60 5.99
C PRO A 69 -12.06 -0.49 6.22
N LEU A 70 -12.25 -1.65 5.59
CA LEU A 70 -11.32 -2.76 5.67
C LEU A 70 -10.03 -2.47 4.91
N TYR A 71 -10.13 -1.86 3.73
CA TYR A 71 -8.98 -1.50 2.90
C TYR A 71 -8.06 -0.49 3.62
N PHE A 72 -8.57 0.66 4.07
CA PHE A 72 -7.74 1.70 4.70
C PHE A 72 -7.16 1.26 6.04
N SER A 73 -7.95 0.61 6.90
CA SER A 73 -7.46 0.14 8.20
C SER A 73 -6.49 -1.04 8.08
N GLY A 74 -6.78 -1.99 7.18
CA GLY A 74 -5.95 -3.17 6.94
C GLY A 74 -4.61 -2.81 6.31
N GLU A 75 -4.62 -1.95 5.29
CA GLU A 75 -3.40 -1.44 4.65
C GLU A 75 -2.51 -0.74 5.68
N PHE A 76 -3.10 0.15 6.48
CA PHE A 76 -2.41 0.87 7.54
C PHE A 76 -1.78 -0.08 8.57
N LEU A 77 -2.54 -1.07 9.07
CA LEU A 77 -2.04 -2.05 10.04
C LEU A 77 -0.87 -2.85 9.49
N ILE A 78 -0.97 -3.33 8.25
CA ILE A 78 0.06 -4.17 7.65
C ILE A 78 1.35 -3.36 7.48
N LEU A 79 1.27 -2.18 6.85
CA LEU A 79 2.43 -1.33 6.60
C LEU A 79 3.07 -0.84 7.89
N MET A 80 2.28 -0.43 8.86
CA MET A 80 2.82 -0.04 10.16
C MET A 80 3.45 -1.22 10.89
N SER A 81 2.91 -2.44 10.78
CA SER A 81 3.56 -3.62 11.36
C SER A 81 4.94 -3.88 10.74
N ILE A 82 5.09 -3.68 9.42
CA ILE A 82 6.36 -3.81 8.69
C ILE A 82 7.34 -2.75 9.18
N CYS A 83 6.90 -1.49 9.25
CA CYS A 83 7.74 -0.38 9.70
C CYS A 83 8.20 -0.57 11.15
N LEU A 84 7.28 -0.88 12.06
CA LEU A 84 7.60 -1.10 13.47
C LEU A 84 8.55 -2.29 13.67
N LYS A 85 8.42 -3.36 12.88
CA LYS A 85 9.37 -4.48 12.88
C LYS A 85 10.76 -4.04 12.41
N GLY A 86 10.85 -3.30 11.31
CA GLY A 86 12.13 -2.76 10.81
C GLY A 86 12.80 -1.79 11.78
N LEU A 87 12.00 -1.01 12.52
CA LEU A 87 12.47 -0.10 13.56
C LEU A 87 12.79 -0.80 14.90
N LYS A 88 12.50 -2.09 15.05
CA LYS A 88 12.58 -2.84 16.32
C LYS A 88 11.81 -2.12 17.45
N ALA A 89 10.64 -1.59 17.13
CA ALA A 89 9.84 -0.78 18.04
C ALA A 89 9.23 -1.60 19.18
N THR A 90 8.99 -0.93 20.32
CA THR A 90 8.43 -1.54 21.53
C THR A 90 6.97 -1.96 21.37
N LYS A 91 6.48 -2.82 22.26
CA LYS A 91 5.07 -3.27 22.29
C LYS A 91 4.08 -2.10 22.41
N LYS A 92 4.46 -0.99 23.04
CA LYS A 92 3.64 0.22 23.16
C LYS A 92 3.26 0.80 21.80
N TRP A 93 4.21 0.88 20.86
CA TRP A 93 3.94 1.38 19.51
C TRP A 93 2.97 0.48 18.74
N LYS A 94 3.06 -0.84 18.91
CA LYS A 94 2.10 -1.78 18.31
C LYS A 94 0.68 -1.53 18.82
N MET A 95 0.52 -1.22 20.11
CA MET A 95 -0.77 -0.88 20.70
C MET A 95 -1.32 0.43 20.13
N ILE A 96 -0.50 1.48 20.03
CA ILE A 96 -0.88 2.76 19.44
C ILE A 96 -1.34 2.57 17.99
N THR A 97 -0.59 1.81 17.19
CA THR A 97 -0.97 1.48 15.82
C THR A 97 -2.32 0.77 15.76
N GLY A 98 -2.60 -0.17 16.68
CA GLY A 98 -3.90 -0.83 16.77
C GLY A 98 -5.05 0.14 17.09
N LEU A 99 -4.82 1.10 18.00
CA LEU A 99 -5.81 2.14 18.33
C LEU A 99 -6.09 3.05 17.13
N VAL A 100 -5.05 3.52 16.43
CA VAL A 100 -5.19 4.36 15.24
C VAL A 100 -5.91 3.61 14.12
N ALA A 101 -5.59 2.33 13.90
CA ALA A 101 -6.29 1.50 12.92
C ALA A 101 -7.77 1.31 13.27
N SER A 102 -8.09 1.13 14.55
CA SER A 102 -9.47 1.01 15.02
C SER A 102 -10.24 2.31 14.79
N TYR A 103 -9.62 3.46 15.06
CA TYR A 103 -10.20 4.76 14.72
C TYR A 103 -10.46 4.90 13.21
N ILE A 104 -9.46 4.58 12.37
CA ILE A 104 -9.60 4.61 10.90
C ILE A 104 -10.79 3.75 10.46
N PHE A 105 -10.92 2.53 11.00
CA PHE A 105 -12.01 1.61 10.67
C PHE A 105 -13.38 2.16 11.10
N ILE A 106 -13.48 2.71 12.32
CA ILE A 106 -14.74 3.26 12.84
C ILE A 106 -15.18 4.48 12.03
N GLU A 107 -14.28 5.45 11.81
CA GLU A 107 -14.58 6.67 11.05
C GLU A 107 -15.09 6.33 9.64
N THR A 108 -14.35 5.49 8.91
CA THR A 108 -14.70 5.09 7.54
C THR A 108 -15.99 4.29 7.47
N THR A 109 -16.27 3.45 8.48
CA THR A 109 -17.53 2.70 8.57
C THR A 109 -18.71 3.63 8.81
N ILE A 110 -18.58 4.61 9.71
CA ILE A 110 -19.62 5.61 9.99
C ILE A 110 -19.90 6.45 8.72
N LEU A 111 -18.85 6.91 8.05
CA LEU A 111 -18.99 7.72 6.83
C LEU A 111 -19.66 6.94 5.70
N TRP A 112 -19.28 5.68 5.51
CA TRP A 112 -19.97 4.80 4.57
C TRP A 112 -21.44 4.61 4.94
N PHE A 113 -21.76 4.36 6.21
CA PHE A 113 -23.13 4.11 6.65
C PHE A 113 -24.03 5.34 6.49
N ILE A 114 -23.53 6.54 6.82
CA ILE A 114 -24.32 7.78 6.83
C ILE A 114 -24.37 8.42 5.43
N TYR A 115 -23.22 8.51 4.74
CA TYR A 115 -23.09 9.28 3.51
C TYR A 115 -22.92 8.42 2.26
N GLN A 116 -22.89 7.09 2.39
CA GLN A 116 -22.56 6.15 1.31
C GLN A 116 -21.17 6.41 0.69
N ASP A 117 -20.33 7.18 1.38
CA ASP A 117 -19.00 7.56 0.93
C ASP A 117 -17.99 7.51 2.08
N ALA A 118 -17.15 6.48 2.09
CA ALA A 118 -16.05 6.34 3.06
C ALA A 118 -14.79 7.17 2.72
N SER A 119 -14.75 7.84 1.57
CA SER A 119 -13.53 8.48 1.05
C SER A 119 -13.33 9.93 1.47
N THR A 120 -14.38 10.58 1.98
CA THR A 120 -14.40 12.00 2.35
C THR A 120 -13.80 12.28 3.73
N GLY A 121 -13.52 11.23 4.51
CA GLY A 121 -12.97 11.33 5.86
C GLY A 121 -11.49 11.69 5.92
N TYR A 122 -11.04 12.03 7.12
CA TYR A 122 -9.64 12.29 7.41
C TYR A 122 -8.84 10.99 7.59
N ALA A 123 -9.51 9.86 7.83
CA ALA A 123 -8.91 8.54 8.03
C ALA A 123 -7.80 8.23 7.01
N LYS A 124 -8.09 8.44 5.73
CA LYS A 124 -7.13 8.17 4.63
C LYS A 124 -5.92 9.10 4.70
N ILE A 125 -6.15 10.40 4.87
CA ILE A 125 -5.09 11.41 4.98
C ILE A 125 -4.17 11.10 6.17
N ILE A 126 -4.76 10.85 7.34
CA ILE A 126 -4.02 10.53 8.56
C ILE A 126 -3.22 9.23 8.39
N SER A 127 -3.83 8.18 7.80
CA SER A 127 -3.14 6.92 7.55
C SER A 127 -1.90 7.10 6.67
N HIS A 128 -2.03 7.86 5.58
CA HIS A 128 -0.95 8.10 4.63
C HIS A 128 0.16 8.94 5.27
N LEU A 129 -0.18 10.01 6.01
CA LEU A 129 0.81 10.82 6.72
C LEU A 129 1.63 9.99 7.72
N ILE A 130 0.98 9.13 8.51
CA ILE A 130 1.67 8.27 9.48
C ILE A 130 2.57 7.27 8.74
N ILE A 131 2.10 6.65 7.65
CA ILE A 131 2.91 5.73 6.83
C ILE A 131 4.13 6.45 6.27
N ILE A 132 3.96 7.64 5.68
CA ILE A 132 5.04 8.46 5.14
C ILE A 132 6.10 8.73 6.21
N CYS A 133 5.69 9.19 7.39
CA CYS A 133 6.61 9.45 8.51
C CYS A 133 7.34 8.18 8.95
N ALA A 134 6.62 7.06 9.11
CA ALA A 134 7.22 5.79 9.55
C ALA A 134 8.24 5.25 8.54
N VAL A 135 7.91 5.30 7.25
CA VAL A 135 8.79 4.88 6.16
C VAL A 135 10.00 5.81 6.05
N ALA A 136 9.82 7.13 6.21
CA ALA A 136 10.91 8.10 6.20
C ALA A 136 11.92 7.85 7.32
N ILE A 137 11.45 7.60 8.56
CA ILE A 137 12.33 7.26 9.69
C ILE A 137 13.11 5.99 9.38
N LEU A 138 12.46 4.99 8.79
CA LEU A 138 13.10 3.72 8.43
C LEU A 138 14.15 3.90 7.32
N LEU A 139 13.87 4.71 6.30
CA LEU A 139 14.84 5.10 5.28
C LEU A 139 16.06 5.81 5.88
N ILE A 140 15.84 6.80 6.75
CA ILE A 140 16.93 7.53 7.41
C ILE A 140 17.79 6.59 8.25
N LYS A 141 17.16 5.67 8.99
CA LYS A 141 17.87 4.64 9.76
C LYS A 141 18.74 3.77 8.86
N ASN A 142 18.18 3.22 7.78
CA ASN A 142 18.91 2.36 6.85
C ASN A 142 20.09 3.08 6.16
N ILE A 143 19.95 4.38 5.87
CA ILE A 143 21.04 5.21 5.34
C ILE A 143 22.14 5.42 6.38
N LYS A 144 21.77 5.72 7.63
CA LYS A 144 22.72 5.99 8.73
C LYS A 144 23.49 4.76 9.19
N GLU A 145 22.82 3.60 9.27
CA GLU A 145 23.42 2.35 9.76
C GLU A 145 24.37 1.69 8.74
N ALA A 146 24.67 2.35 7.61
CA ALA A 146 25.52 1.85 6.55
C ALA A 146 25.16 0.42 6.09
N GLU A 147 23.88 0.03 6.21
CA GLU A 147 23.30 -1.13 5.52
C GLU A 147 23.19 -0.82 4.00
N LYS A 148 24.25 -0.28 3.40
CA LYS A 148 24.34 0.16 1.99
C LYS A 148 23.96 -0.94 0.99
N ASN A 149 23.92 -2.20 1.44
CA ASN A 149 23.60 -3.36 0.63
C ASN A 149 22.25 -4.00 0.92
N ASP A 150 21.46 -3.55 1.90
CA ASP A 150 20.14 -4.14 2.16
C ASP A 150 19.16 -3.81 1.00
N PRO A 151 18.76 -4.79 0.16
CA PRO A 151 17.89 -4.53 -0.98
C PRO A 151 16.51 -3.96 -0.63
N ARG A 152 16.11 -3.99 0.66
CA ARG A 152 14.80 -3.50 1.12
C ARG A 152 14.65 -1.99 1.05
N TRP A 153 15.75 -1.22 0.97
CA TRP A 153 15.66 0.24 0.84
C TRP A 153 14.90 0.68 -0.42
N PHE A 154 14.91 -0.12 -1.49
CA PHE A 154 14.14 0.14 -2.71
C PHE A 154 12.62 0.12 -2.44
N ILE A 155 12.13 -0.86 -1.67
CA ILE A 155 10.71 -0.92 -1.27
C ILE A 155 10.36 0.30 -0.43
N TYR A 156 11.19 0.64 0.57
CA TYR A 156 10.91 1.79 1.43
C TYR A 156 10.90 3.10 0.65
N GLY A 157 11.84 3.29 -0.29
CA GLY A 157 11.87 4.45 -1.16
C GLY A 157 10.62 4.55 -2.04
N ALA A 158 10.19 3.42 -2.62
CA ALA A 158 9.00 3.38 -3.45
C ALA A 158 7.72 3.59 -2.64
N LEU A 159 7.61 3.03 -1.42
CA LEU A 159 6.49 3.31 -0.51
C LEU A 159 6.43 4.79 -0.14
N PHE A 160 7.57 5.39 0.22
CA PHE A 160 7.64 6.82 0.54
C PHE A 160 7.17 7.67 -0.64
N LEU A 161 7.67 7.38 -1.85
CA LEU A 161 7.27 8.09 -3.07
C LEU A 161 5.78 7.90 -3.37
N TYR A 162 5.30 6.66 -3.37
CA TYR A 162 3.90 6.32 -3.67
C TYR A 162 2.95 7.05 -2.71
N TYR A 163 3.11 6.87 -1.39
CA TYR A 163 2.18 7.47 -0.42
C TYR A 163 2.29 8.99 -0.39
N SER A 164 3.48 9.57 -0.56
CA SER A 164 3.64 11.04 -0.57
C SER A 164 2.96 11.68 -1.77
N VAL A 165 3.21 11.16 -2.97
CA VAL A 165 2.60 11.72 -4.19
C VAL A 165 1.11 11.41 -4.23
N SER A 166 0.70 10.19 -3.83
CA SER A 166 -0.71 9.81 -3.77
C SER A 166 -1.51 10.68 -2.81
N LEU A 167 -0.97 10.98 -1.62
CA LEU A 167 -1.60 11.91 -0.67
C LEU A 167 -1.81 13.29 -1.30
N PHE A 168 -0.79 13.85 -1.94
CA PHE A 168 -0.88 15.15 -2.60
C PHE A 168 -1.90 15.14 -3.75
N LEU A 169 -1.91 14.06 -4.55
CA LEU A 169 -2.87 13.87 -5.63
C LEU A 169 -4.32 13.80 -5.12
N PHE A 170 -4.57 13.12 -4.00
CA PHE A 170 -5.91 13.07 -3.40
C PHE A 170 -6.34 14.43 -2.82
N LEU A 171 -5.41 15.19 -2.23
CA LEU A 171 -5.68 16.55 -1.79
C LEU A 171 -5.97 17.48 -2.97
N LEU A 172 -5.26 17.34 -4.09
CA LEU A 172 -5.59 18.08 -5.32
C LEU A 172 -6.96 17.70 -5.86
N MET A 173 -7.27 16.40 -5.92
CA MET A 173 -8.56 15.91 -6.41
C MET A 173 -9.73 16.49 -5.61
N SER A 174 -9.60 16.64 -4.29
CA SER A 174 -10.68 17.20 -3.46
C SER A 174 -10.96 18.68 -3.71
N GLN A 175 -10.05 19.40 -4.39
CA GLN A 175 -10.24 20.79 -4.79
C GLN A 175 -10.78 20.93 -6.23
N LEU A 176 -10.83 19.84 -6.99
CA LEU A 176 -11.34 19.86 -8.37
C LEU A 176 -12.85 19.64 -8.37
N THR A 177 -13.56 20.39 -9.21
CA THR A 177 -15.01 20.24 -9.40
C THR A 177 -15.39 19.00 -10.21
N GLU A 178 -14.45 18.47 -11.00
CA GLU A 178 -14.64 17.29 -11.85
C GLU A 178 -13.54 16.25 -11.61
N GLN A 179 -13.90 14.98 -11.80
CA GLN A 179 -12.97 13.87 -11.67
C GLN A 179 -11.86 13.97 -12.73
N ASN A 180 -10.62 14.11 -12.29
CA ASN A 180 -9.49 14.23 -13.19
C ASN A 180 -8.85 12.87 -13.49
N ILE A 181 -9.08 12.38 -14.69
CA ILE A 181 -8.53 11.13 -15.24
C ILE A 181 -6.99 11.05 -15.09
N ASN A 182 -6.27 12.16 -15.26
CA ASN A 182 -4.81 12.14 -15.22
C ASN A 182 -4.28 11.82 -13.83
N ILE A 183 -4.98 12.25 -12.78
CA ILE A 183 -4.61 11.93 -11.39
C ILE A 183 -4.66 10.41 -11.16
N TRP A 184 -5.69 9.74 -11.69
CA TRP A 184 -5.81 8.28 -11.62
C TRP A 184 -4.69 7.57 -12.37
N ILE A 185 -4.35 8.04 -13.57
CA ILE A 185 -3.23 7.48 -14.36
C ILE A 185 -1.91 7.61 -13.58
N ILE A 186 -1.61 8.78 -13.01
CA ILE A 186 -0.39 8.99 -12.23
C ILE A 186 -0.34 8.04 -11.03
N ASN A 187 -1.46 7.88 -10.30
CA ASN A 187 -1.52 6.96 -9.16
C ASN A 187 -1.26 5.49 -9.57
N ASN A 188 -1.77 5.05 -10.72
CA ASN A 188 -1.52 3.70 -11.24
C ASN A 188 -0.06 3.51 -11.68
N ILE A 189 0.57 4.53 -12.26
CA ILE A 189 2.00 4.51 -12.60
C ILE A 189 2.85 4.41 -11.33
N LEU A 190 2.53 5.18 -10.28
CA LEU A 190 3.23 5.10 -9.00
C LEU A 190 3.06 3.72 -8.33
N SER A 191 1.86 3.14 -8.40
CA SER A 191 1.60 1.77 -7.93
C SER A 191 2.43 0.75 -8.72
N SER A 192 2.55 0.93 -10.04
CA SER A 192 3.39 0.10 -10.90
C SER A 192 4.87 0.19 -10.52
N LEU A 193 5.38 1.38 -10.21
CA LEU A 193 6.75 1.58 -9.70
C LEU A 193 6.94 0.88 -8.34
N LEU A 194 5.95 0.99 -7.44
CA LEU A 194 5.95 0.30 -6.17
C LEU A 194 6.06 -1.22 -6.33
N TYR A 195 5.20 -1.84 -7.14
CA TYR A 195 5.23 -3.29 -7.36
C TYR A 195 6.50 -3.75 -8.07
N SER A 196 7.02 -2.95 -9.00
CA SER A 196 8.33 -3.20 -9.62
C SER A 196 9.47 -3.21 -8.60
N SER A 197 9.42 -2.31 -7.59
CA SER A 197 10.40 -2.28 -6.50
C SER A 197 10.36 -3.56 -5.66
N PHE A 198 9.16 -4.12 -5.40
CA PHE A 198 9.02 -5.40 -4.70
C PHE A 198 9.67 -6.54 -5.49
N ILE A 199 9.38 -6.65 -6.79
CA ILE A 199 9.97 -7.68 -7.67
C ILE A 199 11.49 -7.58 -7.64
N TYR A 200 12.03 -6.36 -7.84
CA TYR A 200 13.47 -6.11 -7.85
C TYR A 200 14.13 -6.46 -6.51
N THR A 201 13.54 -6.03 -5.40
CA THR A 201 14.04 -6.34 -4.06
C THR A 201 14.02 -7.84 -3.78
N PHE A 202 12.94 -8.54 -4.13
CA PHE A 202 12.87 -9.99 -3.96
C PHE A 202 13.97 -10.70 -4.76
N TYR A 203 14.20 -10.28 -6.01
CA TYR A 203 15.26 -10.84 -6.85
C TYR A 203 16.64 -10.63 -6.21
N LYS A 204 16.92 -9.41 -5.75
CA LYS A 204 18.21 -9.07 -5.14
C LYS A 204 18.41 -9.79 -3.80
N LEU A 205 17.35 -9.97 -2.99
CA LEU A 205 17.42 -10.72 -1.73
C LEU A 205 17.76 -12.20 -1.94
N ILE A 206 17.29 -12.81 -3.04
CA ILE A 206 17.66 -14.20 -3.41
C ILE A 206 19.16 -14.30 -3.66
N LYS A 207 19.68 -13.41 -4.51
CA LYS A 207 21.08 -13.40 -4.95
C LYS A 207 22.04 -13.00 -3.84
N TRP A 208 21.61 -12.12 -2.94
CA TRP A 208 22.43 -11.63 -1.84
C TRP A 208 22.69 -12.71 -0.77
N ARG A 209 21.69 -13.56 -0.47
CA ARG A 209 21.81 -14.68 0.50
C ARG A 209 22.25 -16.01 -0.13
N SER A 210 22.79 -16.02 -1.33
CA SER A 210 23.42 -17.21 -1.94
C SER A 210 24.94 -17.09 -2.03
N LYS A 211 25.50 -15.98 -1.55
CA LYS A 211 26.91 -15.79 -1.24
C LYS A 211 27.09 -15.91 0.27
#